data_AF-A0A1C7EKK3-F1
#
_entry.id   AF-A0A1C7EKK3-F1
#
_cell.length_a   1.000
_cell.length_b   1.000
_cell.length_c   1.000
_cell.angle_alpha   90.00
_cell.angle_beta   90.00
_cell.angle_gamma   90.00
#
_symmetry.space_group_name_H-M   'P 1'
#
loop_
_entity.id
_entity.type
_entity.pdbx_description
1 polymer ?
#
loop_
_entity_poly.entity_id
_entity_poly.type
_entity_poly.pdbx_seq_one_letter_code
_entity_poly.pdbx_strand_id
1 'polypeptide(L)'
;MDFKTRILETVMAAELEIQKVIAGHEKTIKNQEDVIKRQEEKIRELKTKLKKREGENLQLQVRLDLEVSKQQNNPLPKPTKKVVKEEVRTVSAAKQPTKEEEWEKTLLQVRNELSAATEKKKREKTYYENSTSENESTTTDLTELNDSLKPVIYRYKINVIDNAFLETFVRKYNLVGRKAILPLYETKNSREIYLYTEVENIFVDVLLKEIYMVNEQFESLSARYSPLVLKYRQITNIKHASQEKKSAEKSGQWNSVDTNSSASLASIEDSLFSEQSELNKIGYRISGSTREERWEAIRRAIPAIGLKKVVYIISANVRLRKKQKNGEQKYQHAITEWEYDLSQIKKRYYYGGFKWPET
;
A
#
# COMPACT_ATOMS: atom_id res chain seq x y z
N MET A 1 -31.61 37.09 -45.31
CA MET A 1 -30.41 36.33 -44.91
C MET A 1 -30.61 34.90 -45.38
N ASP A 2 -29.77 34.44 -46.29
CA ASP A 2 -29.78 33.07 -46.80
C ASP A 2 -29.41 32.09 -45.67
N PHE A 3 -30.03 30.91 -45.66
CA PHE A 3 -29.75 29.84 -44.68
C PHE A 3 -28.27 29.46 -44.67
N LYS A 4 -27.64 29.46 -45.85
CA LYS A 4 -26.20 29.20 -46.01
C LYS A 4 -25.33 30.20 -45.23
N THR A 5 -25.69 31.48 -45.23
CA THR A 5 -24.94 32.53 -44.51
C THR A 5 -24.99 32.31 -43.00
N ARG A 6 -26.16 31.93 -42.44
CA ARG A 6 -26.31 31.67 -41.00
C ARG A 6 -25.47 30.47 -40.53
N ILE A 7 -25.38 29.42 -41.34
CA ILE A 7 -24.52 28.26 -41.03
C ILE A 7 -23.05 28.70 -40.98
N LEU A 8 -22.58 29.45 -41.98
CA LEU A 8 -21.21 29.93 -42.02
C LEU A 8 -20.88 30.82 -40.81
N GLU A 9 -21.75 31.75 -40.45
CA GLU A 9 -21.58 32.60 -39.25
C GLU A 9 -21.49 31.78 -37.97
N THR A 10 -22.35 30.75 -37.82
CA THR A 10 -22.36 29.87 -36.64
C THR A 10 -21.08 29.04 -36.55
N VAL A 11 -20.61 28.50 -37.68
CA VAL A 11 -19.37 27.72 -37.74
C VAL A 11 -18.16 28.60 -37.42
N MET A 12 -18.09 29.81 -37.98
CA MET A 12 -17.00 30.75 -37.69
C MET A 12 -17.00 31.20 -36.21
N ALA A 13 -18.18 31.41 -35.62
CA ALA A 13 -18.28 31.75 -34.20
C ALA A 13 -17.80 30.60 -33.30
N ALA A 14 -18.19 29.37 -33.62
CA ALA A 14 -17.73 28.17 -32.90
C ALA A 14 -16.23 27.96 -33.05
N GLU A 15 -15.68 28.16 -34.26
CA GLU A 15 -14.24 28.07 -34.52
C GLU A 15 -13.44 29.09 -33.69
N LEU A 16 -13.92 30.34 -33.59
CA LEU A 16 -13.29 31.37 -32.77
C LEU A 16 -13.34 31.01 -31.28
N GLU A 17 -14.44 30.46 -30.79
CA GLU A 17 -14.56 30.01 -29.40
C GLU A 17 -13.59 28.85 -29.10
N ILE A 18 -13.47 27.88 -30.00
CA ILE A 18 -12.50 26.78 -29.90
C ILE A 18 -11.07 27.32 -29.87
N GLN A 19 -10.71 28.24 -30.77
CA GLN A 19 -9.38 28.86 -30.79
C GLN A 19 -9.07 29.61 -29.47
N LYS A 20 -10.05 30.29 -28.89
CA LYS A 20 -9.90 30.97 -27.60
C LYS A 20 -9.66 29.99 -26.45
N VAL A 21 -10.34 28.85 -26.45
CA VAL A 21 -10.14 27.77 -25.47
C VAL A 21 -8.75 27.15 -25.63
N ILE A 22 -8.33 26.85 -26.86
CA ILE A 22 -6.98 26.34 -27.17
C ILE A 22 -5.90 27.29 -26.65
N ALA A 23 -5.98 28.59 -26.98
CA ALA A 23 -5.03 29.58 -26.51
C ALA A 23 -4.98 29.70 -24.97
N GLY A 24 -6.12 29.51 -24.30
CA GLY A 24 -6.20 29.45 -22.84
C GLY A 24 -5.47 28.24 -22.24
N HIS A 25 -5.62 27.07 -22.88
CA HIS A 25 -4.91 25.86 -22.49
C HIS A 25 -3.41 25.93 -22.76
N GLU A 26 -2.98 26.45 -23.91
CA GLU A 26 -1.56 26.66 -24.25
C GLU A 26 -0.86 27.56 -23.22
N LYS A 27 -1.52 28.65 -22.81
CA LYS A 27 -1.01 29.53 -21.74
C LYS A 27 -0.87 28.79 -20.41
N THR A 28 -1.83 27.92 -20.08
CA THR A 28 -1.81 27.14 -18.85
C THR A 28 -0.71 26.09 -18.86
N ILE A 29 -0.53 25.38 -19.98
CA ILE A 29 0.55 24.41 -20.19
C ILE A 29 1.91 25.10 -20.02
N LYS A 30 2.12 26.24 -20.68
CA LYS A 30 3.37 27.01 -20.57
C LYS A 30 3.68 27.43 -19.13
N ASN A 31 2.66 27.88 -18.38
CA ASN A 31 2.83 28.22 -16.96
C ASN A 31 3.21 26.98 -16.12
N GLN A 32 2.65 25.81 -16.43
CA GLN A 32 2.98 24.56 -15.74
C GLN A 32 4.41 24.10 -16.07
N GLU A 33 4.84 24.20 -17.32
CA GLU A 33 6.22 23.92 -17.74
C GLU A 33 7.23 24.79 -16.98
N ASP A 34 6.96 26.09 -16.83
CA ASP A 34 7.81 27.00 -16.05
C ASP A 34 7.89 26.59 -14.57
N VAL A 35 6.78 26.13 -13.97
CA VAL A 35 6.76 25.64 -12.59
C VAL A 35 7.56 24.35 -12.45
N ILE A 36 7.38 23.40 -13.38
CA ILE A 36 8.13 22.14 -13.40
C ILE A 36 9.64 22.43 -13.50
N LYS A 37 10.05 23.30 -14.42
CA LYS A 37 11.46 23.68 -14.60
C LYS A 37 12.08 24.25 -13.32
N ARG A 38 11.36 25.13 -12.61
CA ARG A 38 11.82 25.66 -11.30
C ARG A 38 11.94 24.57 -10.23
N GLN A 39 11.03 23.60 -10.22
CA GLN A 39 11.08 22.48 -9.30
C GLN A 39 12.26 21.55 -9.60
N GLU A 40 12.53 21.26 -10.86
CA GLU A 40 13.70 20.48 -11.30
C GLU A 40 15.02 21.13 -10.88
N GLU A 41 15.15 22.45 -11.06
CA GLU A 41 16.32 23.20 -10.59
C GLU A 41 16.50 23.11 -9.07
N LYS A 42 15.41 23.24 -8.31
CA LYS A 42 15.43 23.10 -6.85
C LYS A 42 15.82 21.68 -6.41
N ILE A 43 15.33 20.65 -7.09
CA ILE A 43 15.71 19.26 -6.83
C ILE A 43 17.19 19.05 -7.13
N ARG A 44 17.71 19.62 -8.23
CA ARG A 44 19.13 19.56 -8.57
C ARG A 44 20.00 20.22 -7.51
N GLU A 45 19.60 21.39 -7.01
CA GLU A 45 20.29 22.09 -5.92
C GLU A 45 20.28 21.29 -4.61
N LEU A 46 19.15 20.66 -4.26
CA LEU A 46 19.06 19.82 -3.06
C LEU A 46 19.94 18.58 -3.18
N LYS A 47 20.02 17.95 -4.35
CA LYS A 47 20.90 16.80 -4.61
C LYS A 47 22.38 17.17 -4.43
N THR A 48 22.81 18.34 -4.90
CA THR A 48 24.21 18.77 -4.71
C THR A 48 24.53 19.08 -3.26
N LYS A 49 23.61 19.73 -2.53
CA LYS A 49 23.73 19.96 -1.08
C LYS A 49 23.82 18.65 -0.28
N LEU A 50 23.00 17.66 -0.63
CA LEU A 50 23.00 16.35 0.01
C LEU A 50 24.34 15.64 -0.21
N LYS A 51 24.82 15.57 -1.46
CA LYS A 51 26.13 14.97 -1.80
C LYS A 51 27.29 15.63 -1.05
N LYS A 52 27.25 16.96 -0.88
CA LYS A 52 28.25 17.70 -0.08
C LYS A 52 28.22 17.27 1.39
N ARG A 53 27.03 17.21 2.01
CA ARG A 53 26.87 16.77 3.41
C ARG A 53 27.30 15.32 3.63
N GLU A 54 27.01 14.43 2.68
CA GLU A 54 27.48 13.04 2.73
C GLU A 54 29.02 12.97 2.71
N GLY A 55 29.67 13.77 1.87
CA GLY A 55 31.13 13.90 1.85
C GLY A 55 31.72 14.39 3.17
N GLU A 56 31.13 15.44 3.77
CA GLU A 56 31.52 15.96 5.08
C GLU A 56 31.34 14.89 6.18
N ASN A 57 30.24 14.15 6.15
CA ASN A 57 29.97 13.09 7.12
C ASN A 57 30.96 11.93 7.02
N LEU A 58 31.33 11.52 5.80
CA LEU A 58 32.36 10.50 5.58
C LEU A 58 33.72 10.94 6.11
N GLN A 59 34.09 12.22 5.94
CA GLN A 59 35.33 12.76 6.50
C GLN A 59 35.33 12.74 8.03
N LEU A 60 34.20 13.08 8.66
CA LEU A 60 34.04 13.01 10.11
C LEU A 60 34.15 11.56 10.62
N GLN A 61 33.54 10.60 9.91
CA GLN A 61 33.63 9.18 10.25
C GLN A 61 35.08 8.69 10.21
N VAL A 62 35.83 8.98 9.14
CA VAL A 62 37.24 8.61 9.03
C VAL A 62 38.07 9.21 10.16
N ARG A 63 37.79 10.46 10.55
CA ARG A 63 38.48 11.12 11.67
C ARG A 63 38.20 10.44 13.02
N LEU A 64 36.95 10.04 13.25
CA LEU A 64 36.54 9.28 14.44
C LEU A 64 37.26 7.93 14.50
N ASP A 65 37.30 7.19 13.39
CA ASP A 65 37.94 5.88 13.32
C ASP A 65 39.46 5.95 13.57
N LEU A 66 40.12 7.00 13.07
CA LEU A 66 41.53 7.28 13.36
C LEU A 66 41.77 7.59 14.85
N GLU A 67 40.87 8.34 15.50
CA GLU A 67 41.00 8.68 16.92
C GLU A 67 40.79 7.44 17.82
N VAL A 68 39.82 6.60 17.49
CA VAL A 68 39.59 5.31 18.17
C VAL A 68 40.82 4.41 18.03
N SER A 69 41.41 4.35 16.84
CA SER A 69 42.63 3.55 16.59
C SER A 69 43.83 4.03 17.42
N LYS A 70 43.97 5.35 17.62
CA LYS A 70 45.02 5.91 18.50
C LYS A 70 44.81 5.52 19.97
N GLN A 71 43.56 5.52 20.45
CA GLN A 71 43.26 5.13 21.83
C GLN A 71 43.51 3.65 22.08
N GLN A 72 43.22 2.76 21.12
CA GLN A 72 43.48 1.33 21.24
C GLN A 72 44.99 0.98 21.23
N ASN A 73 45.81 1.79 20.57
CA ASN A 73 47.25 1.59 20.51
C ASN A 73 48.02 2.16 21.70
N ASN A 74 47.34 2.71 22.71
CA ASN A 74 47.95 3.07 23.99
C ASN A 74 47.85 1.85 24.93
N PRO A 75 48.94 1.08 25.13
CA PRO A 75 48.90 -0.09 25.98
C PRO A 75 48.65 0.33 27.44
N LEU A 76 47.49 -0.02 27.98
CA LEU A 76 47.29 0.00 29.43
C LEU A 76 48.37 -0.89 30.09
N PRO A 77 48.93 -0.47 31.23
CA PRO A 77 49.94 -1.26 31.94
C PRO A 77 49.34 -2.61 32.36
N LYS A 78 49.94 -3.69 31.85
CA LYS A 78 49.54 -5.07 32.14
C LYS A 78 49.60 -5.34 33.65
N PRO A 79 48.52 -5.82 34.29
CA PRO A 79 48.63 -6.45 35.59
C PRO A 79 49.30 -7.82 35.43
N THR A 80 50.46 -7.98 36.07
CA THR A 80 51.21 -9.23 36.17
C THR A 80 50.36 -10.35 36.77
N LYS A 81 49.96 -11.34 35.95
CA LYS A 81 49.42 -12.62 36.43
C LYS A 81 50.40 -13.75 36.12
N LYS A 82 50.76 -14.45 37.20
CA LYS A 82 51.69 -15.57 37.26
C LYS A 82 51.15 -16.78 36.50
N VAL A 83 52.08 -17.44 35.84
CA VAL A 83 51.99 -18.67 35.05
C VAL A 83 51.78 -19.87 35.97
N VAL A 84 50.84 -20.75 35.63
CA VAL A 84 50.81 -22.15 36.10
C VAL A 84 50.86 -23.04 34.86
N LYS A 85 51.95 -23.81 34.78
CA LYS A 85 52.18 -24.91 33.82
C LYS A 85 51.44 -26.14 34.32
N GLU A 86 50.80 -26.89 33.42
CA GLU A 86 50.57 -28.31 33.67
C GLU A 86 50.60 -29.13 32.37
N GLU A 87 50.97 -30.39 32.57
CA GLU A 87 51.72 -31.29 31.70
C GLU A 87 50.85 -32.17 30.79
N VAL A 88 51.47 -32.63 29.70
CA VAL A 88 50.92 -33.53 28.69
C VAL A 88 51.05 -34.99 29.14
N ARG A 89 50.00 -35.80 28.96
CA ARG A 89 50.11 -37.27 28.88
C ARG A 89 49.30 -37.82 27.71
N THR A 90 50.00 -38.54 26.84
CA THR A 90 49.55 -39.23 25.63
C THR A 90 48.99 -40.62 25.94
N VAL A 91 47.80 -40.95 25.42
CA VAL A 91 47.36 -42.33 25.20
C VAL A 91 46.63 -42.40 23.85
N SER A 92 47.07 -43.34 23.01
CA SER A 92 46.51 -43.68 21.71
C SER A 92 45.13 -44.33 21.85
N ALA A 93 44.10 -43.72 21.27
CA ALA A 93 42.82 -44.33 21.00
C ALA A 93 42.29 -43.78 19.67
N ALA A 94 41.56 -44.61 18.92
CA ALA A 94 41.01 -44.32 17.59
C ALA A 94 40.61 -42.86 17.44
N LYS A 95 41.15 -42.19 16.42
CA LYS A 95 41.08 -40.75 16.16
C LYS A 95 39.63 -40.33 15.96
N GLN A 96 38.90 -40.16 17.07
CA GLN A 96 37.69 -39.36 17.09
C GLN A 96 38.09 -37.99 16.56
N PRO A 97 37.31 -37.41 15.63
CA PRO A 97 37.60 -36.07 15.15
C PRO A 97 37.79 -35.21 16.40
N THR A 98 38.96 -34.58 16.50
CA THR A 98 39.21 -33.67 17.62
C THR A 98 38.08 -32.65 17.60
N LYS A 99 37.67 -32.14 18.76
CA LYS A 99 36.64 -31.08 18.80
C LYS A 99 36.93 -29.98 17.77
N GLU A 100 38.22 -29.68 17.55
CA GLU A 100 38.69 -28.80 16.48
C GLU A 100 38.24 -29.18 15.06
N GLU A 101 38.31 -30.45 14.66
CA GLU A 101 37.84 -30.90 13.33
C GLU A 101 36.31 -30.78 13.19
N GLU A 102 35.53 -30.96 14.26
CA GLU A 102 34.08 -30.73 14.27
C GLU A 102 33.74 -29.22 14.19
N TRP A 103 34.52 -28.39 14.87
CA TRP A 103 34.44 -26.93 14.80
C TRP A 103 34.80 -26.41 13.40
N GLU A 104 35.81 -26.98 12.75
CA GLU A 104 36.18 -26.60 11.37
C GLU A 104 35.09 -26.97 10.37
N LYS A 105 34.46 -28.14 10.50
CA LYS A 105 33.34 -28.54 9.64
C LYS A 105 32.13 -27.63 9.81
N THR A 106 31.78 -27.28 11.05
CA THR A 106 30.67 -26.35 11.33
C THR A 106 30.97 -24.94 10.82
N LEU A 107 32.20 -24.44 10.98
CA LEU A 107 32.61 -23.16 10.40
C LEU A 107 32.55 -23.15 8.87
N LEU A 108 32.98 -24.23 8.22
CA LEU A 108 32.91 -24.36 6.76
C LEU A 108 31.45 -24.33 6.28
N GLN A 109 30.56 -25.04 6.97
CA GLN A 109 29.14 -25.06 6.67
C GLN A 109 28.50 -23.66 6.81
N VAL A 110 28.76 -22.97 7.93
CA VAL A 110 28.25 -21.61 8.15
C VAL A 110 28.77 -20.63 7.09
N ARG A 111 30.03 -20.79 6.65
CA ARG A 111 30.62 -19.94 5.60
C ARG A 111 29.95 -20.17 4.25
N ASN A 112 29.64 -21.42 3.92
CA ASN A 112 28.90 -21.77 2.71
C ASN A 112 27.47 -21.21 2.74
N GLU A 113 26.76 -21.35 3.86
CA GLU A 113 25.42 -20.80 4.05
C GLU A 113 25.39 -19.26 3.96
N LEU A 114 26.38 -18.58 4.55
CA LEU A 114 26.54 -17.13 4.41
C LEU A 114 26.82 -16.71 2.97
N SER A 115 27.65 -17.46 2.23
CA SER A 115 27.92 -17.17 0.82
C SER A 115 26.66 -17.34 -0.04
N ALA A 116 25.89 -18.41 0.17
CA ALA A 116 24.63 -18.64 -0.53
C ALA A 116 23.58 -17.56 -0.20
N ALA A 117 23.49 -17.14 1.06
CA ALA A 117 22.59 -16.07 1.50
C ALA A 117 22.95 -14.71 0.91
N THR A 118 24.24 -14.39 0.79
CA THR A 118 24.70 -13.14 0.15
C THR A 118 24.45 -13.14 -1.36
N GLU A 119 24.63 -14.28 -2.04
CA GLU A 119 24.28 -14.44 -3.44
C GLU A 119 22.76 -14.32 -3.68
N LYS A 120 21.93 -14.93 -2.80
CA LYS A 120 20.46 -14.79 -2.82
C LYS A 120 20.03 -13.33 -2.66
N LYS A 121 20.59 -12.61 -1.69
CA LYS A 121 20.35 -11.17 -1.50
C LYS A 121 20.78 -10.34 -2.71
N LYS A 122 21.90 -10.70 -3.36
CA LYS A 122 22.38 -10.00 -4.56
C LYS A 122 21.41 -10.18 -5.74
N ARG A 123 20.91 -11.40 -5.96
CA ARG A 123 19.90 -11.69 -7.00
C ARG A 123 18.58 -10.97 -6.75
N GLU A 124 18.10 -10.96 -5.51
CA GLU A 124 16.94 -10.18 -5.12
C GLU A 124 17.16 -8.68 -5.36
N LYS A 125 18.30 -8.13 -4.91
CA LYS A 125 18.63 -6.72 -5.07
C LYS A 125 18.68 -6.30 -6.55
N THR A 126 19.31 -7.09 -7.43
CA THR A 126 19.31 -6.80 -8.88
C THR A 126 17.92 -6.81 -9.50
N TYR A 127 17.01 -7.63 -8.97
CA TYR A 127 15.63 -7.69 -9.44
C TYR A 127 14.81 -6.45 -8.99
N TYR A 128 15.04 -5.94 -7.77
CA TYR A 128 14.41 -4.72 -7.28
C TYR A 128 14.99 -3.44 -7.88
N GLU A 129 16.31 -3.33 -8.04
CA GLU A 129 16.96 -2.14 -8.60
C GLU A 129 16.53 -1.89 -10.06
N ASN A 130 16.20 -2.95 -10.81
CA ASN A 130 15.65 -2.83 -12.16
C ASN A 130 14.14 -2.45 -12.21
N SER A 131 13.42 -2.58 -11.09
CA SER A 131 11.97 -2.33 -11.00
C SER A 131 11.57 -1.05 -10.25
N THR A 132 12.50 -0.39 -9.55
CA THR A 132 12.17 0.73 -8.65
C THR A 132 12.62 2.12 -9.15
N SER A 133 13.24 2.22 -10.32
CA SER A 133 13.57 3.53 -10.91
C SER A 133 12.46 4.03 -11.83
N GLU A 134 11.89 5.18 -11.44
CA GLU A 134 11.02 6.08 -12.20
C GLU A 134 9.53 5.77 -12.15
N ASN A 135 8.81 6.51 -11.29
CA ASN A 135 7.42 6.89 -11.50
C ASN A 135 7.16 8.18 -10.70
N GLU A 136 7.50 9.31 -11.33
CA GLU A 136 7.03 10.64 -10.93
C GLU A 136 5.78 10.98 -11.76
N SER A 137 4.76 11.43 -11.04
CA SER A 137 3.36 11.52 -11.45
C SER A 137 3.10 12.57 -12.54
N THR A 138 2.63 12.13 -13.72
CA THR A 138 1.83 12.96 -14.63
C THR A 138 0.48 12.29 -14.88
N THR A 139 -0.59 13.05 -14.69
CA THR A 139 -1.96 12.65 -14.95
C THR A 139 -2.26 12.85 -16.42
N THR A 140 -2.01 11.82 -17.22
CA THR A 140 -2.43 11.73 -18.62
C THR A 140 -3.27 10.47 -18.83
N ASP A 141 -4.10 10.53 -19.88
CA ASP A 141 -5.20 9.65 -20.21
C ASP A 141 -4.94 8.15 -19.93
N LEU A 142 -5.84 7.53 -19.16
CA LEU A 142 -5.68 6.18 -18.59
C LEU A 142 -5.60 5.06 -19.65
N THR A 143 -6.00 5.35 -20.89
CA THR A 143 -6.02 4.39 -22.00
C THR A 143 -4.70 4.33 -22.77
N GLU A 144 -3.96 5.44 -22.89
CA GLU A 144 -2.68 5.47 -23.64
C GLU A 144 -1.48 5.01 -22.79
N LEU A 145 -1.62 4.99 -21.47
CA LEU A 145 -0.59 4.46 -20.56
C LEU A 145 -0.48 2.93 -20.55
N ASN A 146 -1.40 2.20 -21.17
CA ASN A 146 -1.44 0.74 -20.99
C ASN A 146 -0.34 -0.01 -21.79
N ASP A 147 0.19 0.59 -22.86
CA ASP A 147 1.18 -0.05 -23.73
C ASP A 147 2.65 0.22 -23.36
N SER A 148 2.93 1.23 -22.52
CA SER A 148 4.30 1.61 -22.12
C SER A 148 4.69 1.17 -20.71
N LEU A 149 3.74 0.65 -19.92
CA LEU A 149 3.99 0.29 -18.53
C LEU A 149 4.68 -1.07 -18.42
N LYS A 150 5.89 -1.06 -17.82
CA LYS A 150 6.59 -2.27 -17.38
C LYS A 150 5.64 -3.14 -16.53
N PRO A 151 5.67 -4.47 -16.69
CA PRO A 151 4.77 -5.35 -15.97
C PRO A 151 5.01 -5.23 -14.46
N VAL A 152 3.91 -5.09 -13.70
CA VAL A 152 3.96 -4.90 -12.24
C VAL A 152 4.02 -6.25 -11.54
N ILE A 153 4.84 -6.35 -10.49
CA ILE A 153 4.96 -7.57 -9.67
C ILE A 153 3.83 -7.63 -8.65
N TYR A 154 2.98 -8.65 -8.72
CA TYR A 154 1.88 -8.84 -7.78
C TYR A 154 2.12 -10.04 -6.87
N ARG A 155 2.19 -9.82 -5.56
CA ARG A 155 2.43 -10.88 -4.54
C ARG A 155 1.18 -11.43 -3.89
N TYR A 156 0.02 -10.87 -4.23
CA TYR A 156 -1.25 -11.22 -3.63
C TYR A 156 -1.84 -12.47 -4.29
N LYS A 157 -2.82 -13.08 -3.61
CA LYS A 157 -3.57 -14.22 -4.18
C LYS A 157 -4.34 -13.75 -5.41
N ILE A 158 -4.32 -14.57 -6.46
CA ILE A 158 -5.09 -14.32 -7.69
C ILE A 158 -6.55 -14.64 -7.43
N ASN A 159 -7.45 -13.71 -7.73
CA ASN A 159 -8.88 -13.98 -7.72
C ASN A 159 -9.28 -14.63 -9.06
N VAL A 160 -9.68 -15.89 -9.02
CA VAL A 160 -10.08 -16.61 -10.24
C VAL A 160 -11.58 -16.44 -10.45
N ILE A 161 -11.94 -15.98 -11.64
CA ILE A 161 -13.31 -15.68 -12.06
C ILE A 161 -13.69 -16.50 -13.29
N ASP A 162 -14.95 -16.94 -13.36
CA ASP A 162 -15.45 -17.59 -14.56
C ASP A 162 -15.61 -16.59 -15.70
N ASN A 163 -15.33 -17.03 -16.93
CA ASN A 163 -15.41 -16.21 -18.13
C ASN A 163 -16.79 -15.55 -18.29
N ALA A 164 -17.86 -16.27 -17.93
CA ALA A 164 -19.23 -15.79 -17.98
C ALA A 164 -19.50 -14.53 -17.13
N PHE A 165 -18.70 -14.29 -16.07
CA PHE A 165 -18.87 -13.14 -15.18
C PHE A 165 -17.87 -12.01 -15.43
N LEU A 166 -16.91 -12.19 -16.34
CA LEU A 166 -15.81 -11.26 -16.55
C LEU A 166 -16.29 -9.83 -16.80
N GLU A 167 -17.19 -9.64 -17.76
CA GLU A 167 -17.71 -8.30 -18.10
C GLU A 167 -18.40 -7.62 -16.92
N THR A 168 -19.13 -8.39 -16.10
CA THR A 168 -19.81 -7.88 -14.91
C THR A 168 -18.80 -7.40 -13.88
N PHE A 169 -17.71 -8.15 -13.67
CA PHE A 169 -16.62 -7.76 -12.78
C PHE A 169 -15.88 -6.53 -13.28
N VAL A 170 -15.53 -6.49 -14.57
CA VAL A 170 -14.82 -5.36 -15.19
C VAL A 170 -15.61 -4.07 -14.98
N ARG A 171 -16.92 -4.07 -15.24
CA ARG A 171 -17.77 -2.89 -15.02
C ARG A 171 -17.94 -2.54 -13.55
N LYS A 172 -18.17 -3.54 -12.68
CA LYS A 172 -18.47 -3.30 -11.26
C LYS A 172 -17.28 -2.76 -10.47
N TYR A 173 -16.09 -3.28 -10.75
CA TYR A 173 -14.86 -2.94 -10.03
C TYR A 173 -13.92 -2.04 -10.85
N ASN A 174 -14.37 -1.59 -12.03
CA ASN A 174 -13.58 -0.79 -12.96
C ASN A 174 -12.20 -1.41 -13.23
N LEU A 175 -12.20 -2.72 -13.51
CA LEU A 175 -10.95 -3.48 -13.67
C LEU A 175 -10.24 -3.07 -14.95
N VAL A 176 -8.92 -2.94 -14.88
CA VAL A 176 -8.07 -2.58 -16.02
C VAL A 176 -7.20 -3.78 -16.40
N GLY A 177 -7.23 -4.17 -17.67
CA GLY A 177 -6.35 -5.21 -18.21
C GLY A 177 -4.90 -4.73 -18.24
N ARG A 178 -3.96 -5.51 -17.68
CA ARG A 178 -2.52 -5.19 -17.62
C ARG A 178 -1.65 -6.44 -17.71
N LYS A 179 -0.41 -6.24 -18.16
CA LYS A 179 0.68 -7.21 -18.03
C LYS A 179 1.17 -7.24 -16.58
N ALA A 180 1.44 -8.43 -16.06
CA ALA A 180 1.87 -8.62 -14.68
C ALA A 180 2.91 -9.72 -14.53
N ILE A 181 3.70 -9.61 -13.47
CA ILE A 181 4.61 -10.67 -13.03
C ILE A 181 4.02 -11.34 -11.79
N LEU A 182 3.80 -12.64 -11.87
CA LEU A 182 3.20 -13.46 -10.81
C LEU A 182 4.23 -14.40 -10.17
N PRO A 183 4.25 -14.54 -8.84
CA PRO A 183 5.11 -15.48 -8.15
C PRO A 183 4.52 -16.90 -8.17
N LEU A 184 5.39 -17.85 -8.49
CA LEU A 184 5.16 -19.28 -8.42
C LEU A 184 5.82 -19.85 -7.16
N TYR A 185 5.13 -20.75 -6.48
CA TYR A 185 5.55 -21.35 -5.22
C TYR A 185 5.75 -22.85 -5.40
N GLU A 186 6.65 -23.46 -4.62
CA GLU A 186 6.84 -24.92 -4.66
C GLU A 186 5.60 -25.68 -4.17
N THR A 187 4.92 -25.16 -3.15
CA THR A 187 3.70 -25.76 -2.59
C THR A 187 2.67 -24.68 -2.24
N LYS A 188 1.41 -25.07 -2.05
CA LYS A 188 0.32 -24.17 -1.62
C LYS A 188 0.64 -23.40 -0.33
N ASN A 189 1.40 -24.02 0.57
CA ASN A 189 1.75 -23.47 1.88
C ASN A 189 3.14 -22.83 1.93
N SER A 190 3.95 -22.96 0.88
CA SER A 190 5.30 -22.39 0.85
C SER A 190 5.22 -20.87 0.95
N ARG A 191 6.11 -20.28 1.75
CA ARG A 191 6.26 -18.81 1.85
C ARG A 191 7.26 -18.28 0.84
N GLU A 192 8.18 -19.13 0.39
CA GLU A 192 9.26 -18.75 -0.52
C GLU A 192 8.78 -18.76 -1.97
N ILE A 193 9.11 -17.69 -2.70
CA ILE A 193 8.84 -17.57 -4.12
C ILE A 193 9.95 -18.33 -4.84
N TYR A 194 9.57 -19.32 -5.65
CA TYR A 194 10.51 -20.14 -6.39
C TYR A 194 10.86 -19.50 -7.75
N LEU A 195 9.84 -19.00 -8.45
CA LEU A 195 9.98 -18.43 -9.78
C LEU A 195 8.99 -17.27 -9.98
N TYR A 196 9.33 -16.35 -10.88
CA TYR A 196 8.42 -15.34 -11.39
C TYR A 196 8.04 -15.65 -12.83
N THR A 197 6.77 -15.50 -13.18
CA THR A 197 6.27 -15.63 -14.56
C THR A 197 5.57 -14.35 -15.00
N GLU A 198 5.85 -13.92 -16.22
CA GLU A 198 5.09 -12.85 -16.88
C GLU A 198 3.77 -13.39 -17.43
N VAL A 199 2.72 -12.60 -17.30
CA VAL A 199 1.36 -12.89 -17.76
C VAL A 199 0.83 -11.65 -18.46
N GLU A 200 0.32 -11.83 -19.68
CA GLU A 200 -0.09 -10.71 -20.52
C GLU A 200 -1.44 -10.12 -20.11
N ASN A 201 -2.39 -10.98 -19.74
CA ASN A 201 -3.77 -10.60 -19.50
C ASN A 201 -4.16 -10.86 -18.04
N ILE A 202 -3.98 -9.85 -17.19
CA ILE A 202 -4.57 -9.83 -15.85
C ILE A 202 -5.48 -8.62 -15.70
N PHE A 203 -6.51 -8.74 -14.88
CA PHE A 203 -7.42 -7.63 -14.58
C PHE A 203 -7.10 -7.09 -13.19
N VAL A 204 -6.79 -5.80 -13.09
CA VAL A 204 -6.37 -5.16 -11.82
C VAL A 204 -7.46 -4.22 -11.33
N ASP A 205 -7.86 -4.37 -10.07
CA ASP A 205 -8.59 -3.33 -9.35
C ASP A 205 -7.58 -2.28 -8.86
N VAL A 206 -7.62 -1.09 -9.46
CA VAL A 206 -6.67 0.00 -9.17
C VAL A 206 -6.80 0.49 -7.72
N LEU A 207 -8.00 0.41 -7.13
CA LEU A 207 -8.29 0.92 -5.80
C LEU A 207 -7.89 -0.09 -4.72
N LEU A 208 -8.28 -1.36 -4.89
CA LEU A 208 -8.02 -2.41 -3.90
C LEU A 208 -6.66 -3.10 -4.10
N LYS A 209 -6.00 -2.86 -5.24
CA LYS A 209 -4.77 -3.55 -5.66
C LYS A 209 -4.93 -5.07 -5.69
N GLU A 210 -6.16 -5.53 -5.95
CA GLU A 210 -6.48 -6.94 -6.16
C GLU A 210 -6.34 -7.28 -7.64
N ILE A 211 -5.99 -8.54 -7.92
CA ILE A 211 -5.82 -9.04 -9.28
C ILE A 211 -6.82 -10.16 -9.56
N TYR A 212 -7.35 -10.16 -10.77
CA TYR A 212 -8.37 -11.07 -11.26
C TYR A 212 -7.87 -11.74 -12.53
N MET A 213 -8.16 -13.03 -12.68
CA MET A 213 -7.77 -13.83 -13.85
C MET A 213 -8.92 -14.75 -14.24
N VAL A 214 -9.13 -14.92 -15.55
CA VAL A 214 -10.16 -15.83 -16.07
C VAL A 214 -9.75 -17.28 -15.79
N ASN A 215 -10.70 -18.12 -15.39
CA ASN A 215 -10.47 -19.52 -15.01
C ASN A 215 -9.70 -20.31 -16.08
N GLU A 216 -10.07 -20.19 -17.35
CA GLU A 216 -9.38 -20.88 -18.45
C GLU A 216 -7.89 -20.49 -18.57
N GLN A 217 -7.59 -19.19 -18.44
CA GLN A 217 -6.21 -18.69 -18.45
C GLN A 217 -5.42 -19.16 -17.23
N PHE A 218 -6.06 -19.17 -16.06
CA PHE A 218 -5.47 -19.68 -14.82
C PHE A 218 -5.11 -21.16 -14.92
N GLU A 219 -6.03 -22.00 -15.40
CA GLU A 219 -5.80 -23.44 -15.56
C GLU A 219 -4.69 -23.72 -16.58
N SER A 220 -4.69 -23.02 -17.72
CA SER A 220 -3.61 -23.13 -18.72
C SER A 220 -2.24 -22.79 -18.13
N LEU A 221 -2.18 -21.72 -17.33
CA LEU A 221 -0.93 -21.29 -16.70
C LEU A 221 -0.49 -22.23 -15.58
N SER A 222 -1.43 -22.74 -14.78
CA SER A 222 -1.20 -23.74 -13.74
C SER A 222 -0.63 -25.04 -14.34
N ALA A 223 -1.21 -25.51 -15.45
CA ALA A 223 -0.73 -26.69 -16.16
C ALA A 223 0.69 -26.49 -16.72
N ARG A 224 0.98 -25.31 -17.29
CA ARG A 224 2.29 -24.98 -17.88
C ARG A 224 3.44 -25.00 -16.87
N TYR A 225 3.17 -24.60 -15.63
CA TYR A 225 4.20 -24.46 -14.60
C TYR A 225 4.20 -25.55 -13.52
N SER A 226 3.40 -26.61 -13.69
CA SER A 226 3.43 -27.78 -12.81
C SER A 226 4.87 -28.36 -12.72
N PRO A 227 5.40 -28.63 -11.50
CA PRO A 227 4.71 -28.79 -10.22
C PRO A 227 4.53 -27.50 -9.39
N LEU A 228 4.97 -26.34 -9.88
CA LEU A 228 4.86 -25.08 -9.15
C LEU A 228 3.40 -24.62 -9.08
N VAL A 229 3.06 -23.96 -7.98
CA VAL A 229 1.69 -23.61 -7.63
C VAL A 229 1.52 -22.09 -7.56
N LEU A 230 0.49 -21.57 -8.22
CA LEU A 230 -0.01 -20.23 -7.99
C LEU A 230 -0.95 -20.19 -6.78
N LYS A 231 -0.83 -19.15 -5.96
CA LYS A 231 -1.78 -18.92 -4.87
C LYS A 231 -2.99 -18.17 -5.40
N TYR A 232 -4.17 -18.75 -5.21
CA TYR A 232 -5.42 -18.19 -5.74
C TYR A 232 -6.57 -18.29 -4.74
N ARG A 233 -7.67 -17.62 -5.08
CA ARG A 233 -8.97 -17.68 -4.41
C ARG A 233 -10.05 -17.82 -5.49
N GLN A 234 -10.83 -18.90 -5.43
CA GLN A 234 -11.98 -19.05 -6.32
C GLN A 234 -13.11 -18.11 -5.88
N ILE A 235 -13.64 -17.32 -6.80
CA ILE A 235 -14.84 -16.51 -6.56
C ILE A 235 -16.03 -17.19 -7.22
N THR A 236 -16.69 -18.08 -6.49
CA THR A 236 -17.87 -18.84 -6.99
C THR A 236 -19.20 -18.13 -6.77
N ASN A 237 -19.26 -17.12 -5.90
CA ASN A 237 -20.52 -16.49 -5.50
C ASN A 237 -20.43 -14.97 -5.56
N ILE A 238 -20.72 -14.40 -6.72
CA ILE A 238 -21.23 -13.04 -6.77
C ILE A 238 -22.69 -13.14 -6.31
N LYS A 239 -22.97 -12.80 -5.05
CA LYS A 239 -24.34 -12.51 -4.67
C LYS A 239 -24.78 -11.31 -5.52
N HIS A 240 -25.54 -11.60 -6.59
CA HIS A 240 -26.14 -10.58 -7.44
C HIS A 240 -27.00 -9.70 -6.53
N ALA A 241 -26.62 -8.43 -6.39
CA ALA A 241 -27.37 -7.43 -5.61
C ALA A 241 -28.78 -7.14 -6.16
N SER A 242 -29.17 -7.80 -7.25
CA SER A 242 -30.46 -7.59 -7.92
C SER A 242 -31.64 -8.33 -7.26
N GLN A 243 -31.44 -9.21 -6.27
CA GLN A 243 -32.56 -9.88 -5.57
C GLN A 243 -32.90 -9.34 -4.17
N GLU A 244 -32.14 -8.40 -3.60
CA GLU A 244 -32.47 -7.83 -2.27
C GLU A 244 -33.60 -6.77 -2.29
N LYS A 245 -34.15 -6.42 -3.46
CA LYS A 245 -35.24 -5.43 -3.57
C LYS A 245 -36.67 -5.99 -3.60
N LYS A 246 -36.90 -7.30 -3.42
CA LYS A 246 -38.26 -7.89 -3.46
C LYS A 246 -38.74 -8.56 -2.17
N SER A 247 -37.99 -8.49 -1.08
CA SER A 247 -38.34 -9.21 0.18
C SER A 247 -38.73 -8.28 1.34
N ALA A 248 -38.97 -6.99 1.09
CA ALA A 248 -39.35 -6.03 2.14
C ALA A 248 -40.87 -5.85 2.35
N GLU A 249 -41.72 -6.59 1.64
CA GLU A 249 -43.18 -6.58 1.82
C GLU A 249 -43.69 -7.99 2.08
N LYS A 250 -43.54 -8.47 3.33
CA LYS A 250 -44.39 -9.44 4.05
C LYS A 250 -43.59 -10.13 5.14
N SER A 251 -43.58 -9.54 6.33
CA SER A 251 -43.74 -10.27 7.60
C SER A 251 -43.62 -9.28 8.76
N GLY A 252 -44.72 -8.60 9.06
CA GLY A 252 -44.93 -8.02 10.38
C GLY A 252 -45.28 -9.14 11.35
N GLN A 253 -44.30 -9.60 12.12
CA GLN A 253 -44.51 -10.29 13.40
C GLN A 253 -43.18 -10.27 14.16
N TRP A 254 -43.02 -9.22 14.96
CA TRP A 254 -41.94 -9.10 15.94
C TRP A 254 -42.26 -10.02 17.12
N ASN A 255 -41.59 -11.17 17.20
CA ASN A 255 -41.48 -11.90 18.44
C ASN A 255 -40.33 -11.28 19.26
N SER A 256 -40.69 -10.82 20.46
CA SER A 256 -39.80 -10.41 21.53
C SER A 256 -38.72 -11.49 21.75
N VAL A 257 -37.46 -11.14 21.53
CA VAL A 257 -36.30 -11.95 21.92
C VAL A 257 -35.39 -11.12 22.79
N ASP A 258 -35.02 -11.74 23.89
CA ASP A 258 -34.45 -11.17 25.08
C ASP A 258 -33.14 -10.41 24.86
N THR A 259 -33.08 -9.25 25.50
CA THR A 259 -31.89 -8.45 25.77
C THR A 259 -30.87 -9.28 26.56
N ASN A 260 -29.92 -9.89 25.86
CA ASN A 260 -28.61 -10.28 26.41
C ASN A 260 -27.56 -10.32 25.29
N SER A 261 -27.03 -9.15 24.94
CA SER A 261 -25.83 -8.98 24.11
C SER A 261 -25.00 -7.80 24.62
N SER A 262 -24.59 -7.87 25.88
CA SER A 262 -23.67 -6.89 26.50
C SER A 262 -22.20 -7.25 26.30
N ALA A 263 -21.87 -8.47 25.88
CA ALA A 263 -20.49 -8.94 25.78
C ALA A 263 -19.78 -8.51 24.47
N SER A 264 -20.50 -8.19 23.39
CA SER A 264 -19.90 -7.81 22.10
C SER A 264 -19.68 -6.31 21.90
N LEU A 265 -20.28 -5.46 22.75
CA LEU A 265 -20.10 -4.00 22.68
C LEU A 265 -18.85 -3.54 23.44
N ALA A 266 -18.50 -4.19 24.55
CA ALA A 266 -17.36 -3.80 25.38
C ALA A 266 -16.02 -3.90 24.62
N SER A 267 -15.84 -4.94 23.78
CA SER A 267 -14.65 -5.09 22.94
C SER A 267 -14.58 -4.09 21.78
N ILE A 268 -15.73 -3.59 21.30
CA ILE A 268 -15.79 -2.53 20.30
C ILE A 268 -15.47 -1.17 20.93
N GLU A 269 -15.95 -0.92 22.16
CA GLU A 269 -15.67 0.33 22.88
C GLU A 269 -14.17 0.50 23.17
N ASP A 270 -13.48 -0.54 23.62
CA ASP A 270 -12.01 -0.49 23.85
C ASP A 270 -11.22 -0.28 22.54
N SER A 271 -11.64 -0.90 21.43
CA SER A 271 -11.03 -0.64 20.11
C SER A 271 -11.28 0.80 19.67
N LEU A 272 -12.50 1.34 19.88
CA LEU A 272 -12.88 2.69 19.47
C LEU A 272 -12.08 3.81 20.15
N PHE A 273 -11.73 3.66 21.42
CA PHE A 273 -10.86 4.64 22.10
C PHE A 273 -9.45 4.64 21.50
N SER A 274 -8.92 3.47 21.14
CA SER A 274 -7.63 3.36 20.46
C SER A 274 -7.69 3.94 19.04
N GLU A 275 -8.80 3.76 18.33
CA GLU A 275 -9.00 4.22 16.96
C GLU A 275 -9.27 5.72 16.88
N GLN A 276 -9.96 6.29 17.87
CA GLN A 276 -10.06 7.74 18.03
C GLN A 276 -8.68 8.38 18.21
N SER A 277 -7.74 7.67 18.84
CA SER A 277 -6.34 8.09 18.90
C SER A 277 -5.69 8.11 17.51
N GLU A 278 -6.07 7.23 16.58
CA GLU A 278 -5.46 7.18 15.24
C GLU A 278 -5.81 8.39 14.40
N LEU A 279 -7.09 8.80 14.36
CA LEU A 279 -7.47 10.04 13.67
C LEU A 279 -6.86 11.28 14.34
N ASN A 280 -6.82 11.30 15.68
CA ASN A 280 -6.16 12.38 16.42
C ASN A 280 -4.66 12.48 16.11
N LYS A 281 -3.96 11.35 15.92
CA LYS A 281 -2.53 11.30 15.52
C LYS A 281 -2.28 11.91 14.14
N ILE A 282 -3.26 11.84 13.24
CA ILE A 282 -3.19 12.45 11.90
C ILE A 282 -3.59 13.95 11.92
N GLY A 283 -4.00 14.46 13.08
CA GLY A 283 -4.35 15.87 13.28
C GLY A 283 -5.84 16.15 13.09
N TYR A 284 -6.69 15.13 12.99
CA TYR A 284 -8.13 15.33 12.95
C TYR A 284 -8.66 15.64 14.35
N ARG A 285 -9.14 16.87 14.57
CA ARG A 285 -9.73 17.36 15.83
C ARG A 285 -10.91 18.24 15.48
N ILE A 286 -11.91 18.37 16.34
CA ILE A 286 -13.02 19.33 16.14
C ILE A 286 -12.72 20.69 16.76
N SER A 287 -12.19 20.70 17.98
CA SER A 287 -11.89 21.94 18.69
C SER A 287 -10.61 22.56 18.14
N GLY A 288 -10.69 23.84 17.76
CA GLY A 288 -9.53 24.63 17.33
C GLY A 288 -9.01 24.29 15.92
N SER A 289 -9.83 23.63 15.09
CA SER A 289 -9.50 23.33 13.70
C SER A 289 -10.56 23.89 12.76
N THR A 290 -10.12 24.33 11.59
CA THR A 290 -11.03 24.76 10.51
C THR A 290 -11.59 23.55 9.76
N ARG A 291 -12.69 23.74 9.01
CA ARG A 291 -13.26 22.68 8.16
C ARG A 291 -12.24 22.17 7.15
N GLU A 292 -11.43 23.06 6.61
CA GLU A 292 -10.38 22.77 5.63
C GLU A 292 -9.28 21.90 6.23
N GLU A 293 -8.79 22.23 7.43
CA GLU A 293 -7.77 21.46 8.15
C GLU A 293 -8.27 20.06 8.51
N ARG A 294 -9.51 19.95 8.99
CA ARG A 294 -10.14 18.65 9.28
C ARG A 294 -10.30 17.82 8.01
N TRP A 295 -10.73 18.45 6.92
CA TRP A 295 -10.88 17.79 5.64
C TRP A 295 -9.55 17.29 5.11
N GLU A 296 -8.48 18.05 5.26
CA GLU A 296 -7.13 17.63 4.91
C GLU A 296 -6.62 16.46 5.76
N ALA A 297 -6.90 16.47 7.06
CA ALA A 297 -6.60 15.32 7.92
C ALA A 297 -7.36 14.06 7.48
N ILE A 298 -8.65 14.18 7.13
CA ILE A 298 -9.45 13.08 6.57
C ILE A 298 -8.85 12.56 5.26
N ARG A 299 -8.48 13.46 4.34
CA ARG A 299 -7.86 13.08 3.05
C ARG A 299 -6.57 12.27 3.25
N ARG A 300 -5.78 12.60 4.28
CA ARG A 300 -4.58 11.83 4.65
C ARG A 300 -4.90 10.53 5.37
N ALA A 301 -5.96 10.51 6.19
CA ALA A 301 -6.36 9.34 6.97
C ALA A 301 -6.98 8.23 6.11
N ILE A 302 -7.76 8.56 5.07
CA ILE A 302 -8.41 7.57 4.20
C ILE A 302 -7.40 6.59 3.57
N PRO A 303 -6.31 7.02 2.91
CA PRO A 303 -5.32 6.09 2.36
C PRO A 303 -4.48 5.39 3.42
N ALA A 304 -4.29 6.01 4.59
CA ALA A 304 -3.45 5.46 5.65
C ALA A 304 -4.16 4.36 6.48
N ILE A 305 -5.43 4.57 6.84
CA ILE A 305 -6.18 3.73 7.78
C ILE A 305 -7.36 3.02 7.08
N GLY A 306 -7.83 3.55 5.96
CA GLY A 306 -8.92 3.00 5.17
C GLY A 306 -10.25 3.73 5.39
N LEU A 307 -11.00 3.92 4.29
CA LEU A 307 -12.28 4.64 4.26
C LEU A 307 -13.28 4.13 5.29
N LYS A 308 -13.48 2.80 5.36
CA LYS A 308 -14.42 2.18 6.29
C LYS A 308 -14.08 2.57 7.72
N LYS A 309 -12.83 2.37 8.14
CA LYS A 309 -12.42 2.64 9.53
C LYS A 309 -12.61 4.11 9.90
N VAL A 310 -12.21 5.05 9.03
CA VAL A 310 -12.44 6.50 9.23
C VAL A 310 -13.93 6.82 9.45
N VAL A 311 -14.81 6.30 8.59
CA VAL A 311 -16.27 6.51 8.69
C VAL A 311 -16.84 5.93 9.99
N TYR A 312 -16.39 4.74 10.39
CA TYR A 312 -16.83 4.11 11.64
C TYR A 312 -16.39 4.89 12.88
N ILE A 313 -15.16 5.40 12.91
CA ILE A 313 -14.67 6.23 14.02
C ILE A 313 -15.49 7.52 14.16
N ILE A 314 -15.71 8.25 13.06
CA ILE A 314 -16.47 9.51 13.11
C ILE A 314 -17.94 9.25 13.49
N SER A 315 -18.59 8.24 12.90
CA SER A 315 -19.97 7.88 13.26
C SER A 315 -20.11 7.38 14.70
N ALA A 316 -19.09 6.69 15.24
CA ALA A 316 -19.07 6.29 16.64
C ALA A 316 -19.00 7.50 17.58
N ASN A 317 -18.21 8.53 17.25
CA ASN A 317 -18.16 9.77 18.03
C ASN A 317 -19.52 10.49 18.08
N VAL A 318 -20.22 10.56 16.94
CA VAL A 318 -21.57 11.13 16.88
C VAL A 318 -22.52 10.37 17.81
N ARG A 319 -22.60 9.04 17.65
CA ARG A 319 -23.47 8.19 18.47
C ARG A 319 -23.14 8.26 19.96
N LEU A 320 -21.85 8.24 20.30
CA LEU A 320 -21.39 8.32 21.69
C LEU A 320 -21.80 9.64 22.33
N ARG A 321 -21.72 10.78 21.62
CA ARG A 321 -22.15 12.07 22.16
C ARG A 321 -23.66 12.20 22.23
N LYS A 322 -24.42 11.74 21.22
CA LYS A 322 -25.89 11.72 21.27
C LYS A 322 -26.42 10.87 22.43
N LYS A 323 -25.77 9.74 22.75
CA LYS A 323 -26.18 8.83 23.83
C LYS A 323 -25.98 9.41 25.24
N GLN A 324 -25.12 10.42 25.42
CA GLN A 324 -24.91 11.04 26.74
C GLN A 324 -26.16 11.83 27.18
N LYS A 325 -26.43 11.90 28.49
CA LYS A 325 -27.54 12.70 29.03
C LYS A 325 -27.36 14.17 28.63
N ASN A 326 -28.34 14.73 27.91
CA ASN A 326 -28.29 16.06 27.27
C ASN A 326 -27.11 16.26 26.31
N GLY A 327 -26.55 15.17 25.78
CA GLY A 327 -25.35 15.20 24.95
C GLY A 327 -25.60 15.86 23.59
N GLU A 328 -26.79 15.70 23.02
CA GLU A 328 -27.15 16.34 21.75
C GLU A 328 -27.10 17.87 21.83
N GLN A 329 -27.59 18.44 22.94
CA GLN A 329 -27.52 19.89 23.19
C GLN A 329 -26.10 20.31 23.58
N LYS A 330 -25.45 19.57 24.49
CA LYS A 330 -24.11 19.91 25.01
C LYS A 330 -23.02 19.85 23.95
N TYR A 331 -23.12 18.91 23.02
CA TYR A 331 -22.11 18.68 21.97
C TYR A 331 -22.66 19.00 20.57
N GLN A 332 -23.71 19.82 20.47
CA GLN A 332 -24.36 20.16 19.22
C GLN A 332 -23.36 20.57 18.14
N HIS A 333 -22.45 21.50 18.46
CA HIS A 333 -21.41 21.95 17.54
C HIS A 333 -20.54 20.79 17.02
N ALA A 334 -20.06 19.91 17.91
CA ALA A 334 -19.18 18.81 17.51
C ALA A 334 -19.91 17.76 16.67
N ILE A 335 -21.17 17.47 17.02
CA ILE A 335 -22.04 16.55 16.27
C ILE A 335 -22.26 17.10 14.86
N THR A 336 -22.62 18.37 14.72
CA THR A 336 -22.85 19.01 13.41
C THR A 336 -21.59 18.97 12.53
N GLU A 337 -20.42 19.25 13.08
CA GLU A 337 -19.17 19.20 12.30
C GLU A 337 -18.80 17.77 11.89
N TRP A 338 -19.02 16.76 12.75
CA TRP A 338 -18.80 15.36 12.37
C TRP A 338 -19.79 14.87 11.30
N GLU A 339 -21.06 15.24 11.39
CA GLU A 339 -22.07 14.90 10.39
C GLU A 339 -21.77 15.57 9.04
N TYR A 340 -21.31 16.83 9.06
CA TYR A 340 -20.81 17.52 7.88
C TYR A 340 -19.64 16.75 7.24
N ASP A 341 -18.63 16.39 8.03
CA ASP A 341 -17.46 15.66 7.55
C ASP A 341 -17.85 14.29 6.96
N LEU A 342 -18.76 13.55 7.61
CA LEU A 342 -19.32 12.30 7.08
C LEU A 342 -20.06 12.50 5.76
N SER A 343 -20.87 13.56 5.63
CA SER A 343 -21.58 13.87 4.39
C SER A 343 -20.61 14.11 3.23
N GLN A 344 -19.50 14.82 3.48
CA GLN A 344 -18.44 15.07 2.49
C GLN A 344 -17.72 13.78 2.11
N ILE A 345 -17.41 12.92 3.09
CA ILE A 345 -16.79 11.61 2.82
C ILE A 345 -17.72 10.76 1.95
N LYS A 346 -19.01 10.70 2.28
CA LYS A 346 -20.01 9.94 1.51
C LYS A 346 -20.08 10.44 0.07
N LYS A 347 -20.09 11.76 -0.13
CA LYS A 347 -20.17 12.37 -1.45
C LYS A 347 -18.95 12.08 -2.33
N ARG A 348 -17.75 12.05 -1.76
CA ARG A 348 -16.50 11.98 -2.56
C ARG A 348 -15.86 10.60 -2.66
N TYR A 349 -16.04 9.74 -1.66
CA TYR A 349 -15.29 8.50 -1.54
C TYR A 349 -16.16 7.24 -1.46
N TYR A 350 -17.46 7.36 -1.27
CA TYR A 350 -18.32 6.19 -1.05
C TYR A 350 -18.99 5.71 -2.34
N TYR A 351 -18.59 4.52 -2.79
CA TYR A 351 -19.10 3.86 -4.00
C TYR A 351 -19.82 2.52 -3.70
N GLY A 352 -20.30 2.32 -2.48
CA GLY A 352 -21.07 1.11 -2.12
C GLY A 352 -20.26 -0.08 -1.60
N GLY A 353 -19.03 0.13 -1.09
CA GLY A 353 -18.17 -0.96 -0.60
C GLY A 353 -18.46 -1.50 0.80
N PHE A 354 -19.34 -0.84 1.58
CA PHE A 354 -19.75 -1.29 2.92
C PHE A 354 -21.05 -0.59 3.33
N LYS A 355 -21.83 -1.14 4.26
CA LYS A 355 -23.04 -0.45 4.77
C LYS A 355 -22.65 0.86 5.47
N TRP A 356 -23.13 1.99 4.96
CA TRP A 356 -22.91 3.30 5.58
C TRP A 356 -23.57 3.33 6.97
N PRO A 357 -22.86 3.74 8.04
CA PRO A 357 -23.43 3.73 9.39
C PRO A 357 -24.51 4.81 9.56
N GLU A 358 -25.51 4.50 10.38
CA GLU A 358 -26.52 5.45 10.84
C GLU A 358 -25.95 6.23 12.05
N THR A 359 -26.20 7.53 12.09
CA THR A 359 -25.59 8.48 13.03
C THR A 359 -26.59 9.19 13.90
#